data_AF-A0A8J6GX01-F1
#
_entry.id   AF-A0A8J6GX01-F1
#
_cell.length_a   1.000
_cell.length_b   1.000
_cell.length_c   1.000
_cell.angle_alpha   90.00
_cell.angle_beta   90.00
_cell.angle_gamma   90.00
#
_symmetry.space_group_name_H-M   'P 1'
#
loop_
_entity.id
_entity.type
_entity.pdbx_description
1 polymer ?
#
loop_
_entity_poly.entity_id
_entity_poly.type
_entity_poly.pdbx_seq_one_letter_code
_entity_poly.pdbx_strand_id
1 'polypeptide(L)'
;MLIFSIFFPYVLLCCFLIRSLFLPGAMASLRRLVIIEASPSLPHSPGLPGSLLCRPHLTWEPSPPQLSILSSLDTWRQAGGHVLYSLGLGMGTIITFSSYQTRGTIITFSFYQTRGDNYIKLAFFVAMANLVTSLLSTAIIFLVLGFWTTTSGPSCVEK
;
A
#
# COMPACT_ATOMS: atom_id res chain seq x y z
N MET A 1 -14.63 6.75 23.32
CA MET A 1 -14.97 6.22 21.97
C MET A 1 -13.81 6.35 20.97
N LEU A 2 -13.11 7.49 20.91
CA LEU A 2 -12.01 7.74 19.96
C LEU A 2 -10.87 6.70 20.04
N ILE A 3 -10.44 6.31 21.25
CA ILE A 3 -9.42 5.27 21.49
C ILE A 3 -9.80 3.95 20.82
N PHE A 4 -11.01 3.47 21.09
CA PHE A 4 -11.49 2.23 20.47
C PHE A 4 -11.52 2.33 18.95
N SER A 5 -12.07 3.42 18.39
CA SER A 5 -12.14 3.63 16.94
C SER A 5 -10.78 3.76 16.26
N ILE A 6 -9.74 4.21 16.97
CA ILE A 6 -8.37 4.24 16.45
C ILE A 6 -7.73 2.86 16.52
N PHE A 7 -7.74 2.18 17.67
CA PHE A 7 -7.01 0.92 17.83
C PHE A 7 -7.67 -0.28 17.15
N PHE A 8 -9.00 -0.32 17.15
CA PHE A 8 -9.78 -1.41 16.56
C PHE A 8 -9.43 -1.70 15.09
N PRO A 9 -9.37 -0.72 14.16
CA PRO A 9 -9.00 -1.00 12.76
C PRO A 9 -7.57 -1.54 12.62
N TYR A 10 -6.61 -1.11 13.45
CA TYR A 10 -5.26 -1.68 13.42
C TYR A 10 -5.24 -3.14 13.86
N VAL A 11 -5.99 -3.49 14.91
CA VAL A 11 -6.12 -4.88 15.35
C VAL A 11 -6.74 -5.74 14.24
N LEU A 12 -7.78 -5.24 13.57
CA LEU A 12 -8.39 -5.94 12.43
C LEU A 12 -7.42 -6.11 11.26
N LEU A 13 -6.65 -5.07 10.90
CA LEU A 13 -5.64 -5.15 9.84
C LEU A 13 -4.58 -6.20 10.16
N CYS A 14 -4.08 -6.24 11.40
CA CYS A 14 -3.14 -7.28 11.84
C CYS A 14 -3.77 -8.68 11.75
N CYS A 15 -5.01 -8.85 12.20
CA CYS A 15 -5.74 -10.12 12.09
C CYS A 15 -5.89 -10.55 10.63
N PHE A 16 -6.28 -9.65 9.73
CA PHE A 16 -6.40 -9.94 8.30
C PHE A 16 -5.07 -10.26 7.68
N LEU A 17 -3.98 -9.56 8.01
CA LEU A 17 -2.65 -9.89 7.51
C LEU A 17 -2.26 -11.31 7.89
N ILE A 18 -2.37 -11.65 9.17
CA ILE A 18 -2.02 -12.98 9.67
C ILE A 18 -2.84 -14.02 8.92
N ARG A 19 -4.17 -13.86 8.84
CA ARG A 19 -5.03 -14.79 8.11
C ARG A 19 -4.63 -14.91 6.65
N SER A 20 -4.46 -13.78 5.97
CA SER A 20 -4.11 -13.67 4.54
C SER A 20 -2.77 -14.32 4.18
N LEU A 21 -1.80 -14.29 5.09
CA LEU A 21 -0.48 -14.90 4.89
C LEU A 21 -0.54 -16.43 4.81
N PHE A 22 -1.48 -17.05 5.53
CA PHE A 22 -1.66 -18.51 5.54
C PHE A 22 -2.55 -19.04 4.41
N LEU A 23 -3.06 -18.19 3.50
CA LEU A 23 -3.84 -18.68 2.36
C LEU A 23 -2.92 -19.30 1.30
N PRO A 24 -3.32 -20.44 0.70
CA PRO A 24 -2.57 -21.07 -0.37
C PRO A 24 -2.52 -20.17 -1.60
N GLY A 25 -1.35 -20.02 -2.21
CA GLY A 25 -1.14 -19.19 -3.40
C GLY A 25 -1.05 -17.67 -3.15
N ALA A 26 -1.42 -17.18 -1.97
CA ALA A 26 -1.36 -15.75 -1.64
C ALA A 26 0.07 -15.16 -1.70
N MET A 27 1.05 -15.92 -1.20
CA MET A 27 2.47 -15.51 -1.18
C MET A 27 3.08 -15.33 -2.57
N ALA A 28 2.57 -16.03 -3.59
CA ALA A 28 3.05 -15.89 -4.95
C ALA A 28 2.69 -14.52 -5.54
N SER A 29 1.52 -13.98 -5.20
CA SER A 29 1.08 -12.64 -5.59
C SER A 29 1.93 -11.56 -4.91
N LEU A 30 2.14 -11.69 -3.59
CA LEU A 30 2.99 -10.76 -2.85
C LEU A 30 4.44 -10.76 -3.36
N ARG A 31 4.99 -11.95 -3.69
CA ARG A 31 6.34 -12.08 -4.26
C ARG A 31 6.46 -11.36 -5.61
N ARG A 32 5.42 -11.40 -6.46
CA ARG A 32 5.43 -10.69 -7.75
C ARG A 32 5.47 -9.18 -7.55
N LEU A 33 4.70 -8.65 -6.59
CA LEU A 33 4.71 -7.22 -6.26
C LEU A 33 6.12 -6.76 -5.85
N VAL A 34 6.81 -7.50 -4.99
CA VAL A 34 8.16 -7.16 -4.53
C VAL A 34 9.22 -7.28 -5.64
N ILE A 35 9.09 -8.30 -6.52
CA ILE A 35 10.07 -8.54 -7.59
C ILE A 35 9.99 -7.49 -8.69
N ILE A 36 8.80 -6.98 -9.01
CA ILE A 36 8.63 -5.91 -10.00
C ILE A 36 9.37 -4.63 -9.56
N GLU A 37 9.39 -4.34 -8.25
CA GLU A 37 10.10 -3.19 -7.69
C GLU A 37 11.61 -3.41 -7.54
N ALA A 38 12.08 -4.65 -7.38
CA ALA A 38 13.45 -4.99 -7.03
C ALA A 38 14.36 -5.37 -8.21
N SER A 39 13.91 -5.28 -9.47
CA SER A 39 14.67 -5.73 -10.64
C SER A 39 15.31 -4.56 -11.42
N PRO A 40 16.57 -4.18 -11.13
CA PRO A 40 17.35 -3.30 -11.99
C PRO A 40 17.82 -4.09 -13.23
N SER A 41 17.33 -3.66 -14.39
CA SER A 41 17.93 -3.75 -15.75
C SER A 41 19.11 -4.72 -15.97
N LEU A 42 18.92 -5.67 -16.90
CA LEU A 42 20.01 -6.21 -17.74
C LEU A 42 19.55 -6.25 -19.21
N PRO A 43 20.44 -6.03 -20.20
CA PRO A 43 20.08 -5.47 -21.49
C PRO A 43 19.58 -6.53 -22.49
N HIS A 44 18.82 -6.03 -23.46
CA HIS A 44 18.39 -6.71 -24.67
C HIS A 44 19.48 -7.54 -25.37
N SER A 45 19.07 -8.68 -25.93
CA SER A 45 19.62 -9.16 -27.21
C SER A 45 18.49 -9.75 -28.10
N PRO A 46 18.62 -9.68 -29.45
CA PRO A 46 17.49 -9.63 -30.38
C PRO A 46 17.20 -10.93 -31.16
N GLY A 47 15.98 -11.03 -31.71
CA GLY A 47 15.52 -12.04 -32.70
C GLY A 47 14.58 -13.10 -32.09
N LEU A 48 13.43 -13.49 -32.65
CA LEU A 48 12.83 -13.44 -33.99
C LEU A 48 11.27 -13.59 -33.83
N PRO A 49 10.45 -13.39 -34.89
CA PRO A 49 9.01 -13.18 -34.82
C PRO A 49 8.19 -14.49 -34.91
N GLY A 50 6.91 -14.42 -34.53
CA GLY A 50 5.91 -15.38 -34.97
C GLY A 50 5.17 -16.08 -33.84
N SER A 51 3.96 -15.60 -33.61
CA SER A 51 2.81 -16.18 -32.91
C SER A 51 2.72 -17.71 -32.72
N LEU A 52 2.03 -18.08 -31.63
CA LEU A 52 1.34 -19.35 -31.32
C LEU A 52 2.19 -20.47 -30.72
N LEU A 53 2.16 -20.57 -29.38
CA LEU A 53 1.76 -21.80 -28.67
C LEU A 53 1.68 -21.50 -27.16
N CYS A 54 0.48 -21.65 -26.59
CA CYS A 54 0.28 -21.78 -25.16
C CYS A 54 1.16 -22.90 -24.61
N ARG A 55 2.32 -22.58 -24.03
CA ARG A 55 3.04 -23.49 -23.15
C ARG A 55 2.45 -23.40 -21.75
N PRO A 56 2.03 -24.51 -21.12
CA PRO A 56 1.55 -24.54 -19.74
C PRO A 56 2.70 -24.43 -18.70
N HIS A 57 3.86 -23.92 -19.13
CA HIS A 57 5.04 -23.70 -18.31
C HIS A 57 5.46 -22.23 -18.46
N LEU A 58 4.52 -21.33 -18.16
CA LEU A 58 4.74 -19.90 -18.14
C LEU A 58 5.50 -19.56 -16.84
N THR A 59 6.82 -19.72 -16.87
CA THR A 59 7.69 -18.85 -16.09
C THR A 59 7.39 -17.45 -16.62
N TRP A 60 6.50 -16.75 -15.93
CA TRP A 60 6.30 -15.32 -16.09
C TRP A 60 7.69 -14.68 -16.06
N GLU A 61 8.19 -14.27 -17.21
CA GLU A 61 9.29 -13.30 -17.19
C GLU A 61 8.64 -12.02 -16.64
N PRO A 62 9.04 -11.51 -15.47
CA PRO A 62 8.54 -10.22 -15.02
C PRO A 62 8.87 -9.20 -16.10
N SER A 63 7.85 -8.63 -16.73
CA SER A 63 8.04 -7.48 -17.60
C SER A 63 8.80 -6.42 -16.81
N PRO A 64 9.91 -5.87 -17.34
CA PRO A 64 10.70 -4.89 -16.62
C PRO A 64 9.82 -3.71 -16.20
N PRO A 65 10.06 -3.12 -15.02
CA PRO A 65 9.28 -1.98 -14.56
C PRO A 65 9.31 -0.88 -15.62
N GLN A 66 8.13 -0.42 -16.05
CA GLN A 66 8.01 0.64 -17.06
C GLN A 66 8.42 1.98 -16.45
N LEU A 67 9.72 2.26 -16.45
CA LEU A 67 10.32 3.54 -16.02
C LEU A 67 9.75 4.74 -16.80
N SER A 68 9.18 4.52 -17.98
CA SER A 68 8.43 5.52 -18.74
C SER A 68 7.27 6.14 -17.95
N ILE A 69 6.64 5.40 -17.04
CA ILE A 69 5.53 5.87 -16.22
C ILE A 69 5.99 6.97 -15.23
N LEU A 70 7.21 6.86 -14.69
CA LEU A 70 7.77 7.85 -13.77
C LEU A 70 8.06 9.20 -14.43
N SER A 71 8.20 9.23 -15.76
CA SER A 71 8.40 10.47 -16.51
C SER A 71 7.10 11.27 -16.70
N SER A 72 5.94 10.64 -16.48
CA SER A 72 4.66 11.28 -16.75
C SER A 72 4.21 12.17 -15.59
N LEU A 73 3.86 13.41 -15.89
CA LEU A 73 3.40 14.38 -14.90
C LEU A 73 2.07 13.95 -14.26
N ASP A 74 1.20 13.29 -15.02
CA ASP A 74 -0.09 12.79 -14.52
C ASP A 74 0.08 11.74 -13.42
N THR A 75 1.07 10.86 -13.51
CA THR A 75 1.36 9.89 -12.44
C THR A 75 1.77 10.59 -11.16
N TRP A 76 2.64 11.60 -11.24
CA TRP A 76 3.05 12.40 -10.07
C TRP A 76 1.89 13.20 -9.47
N ARG A 77 1.04 13.78 -10.33
CA ARG A 77 -0.16 14.51 -9.89
C ARG A 77 -1.11 13.58 -9.13
N GLN A 78 -1.37 12.38 -9.67
CA GLN A 78 -2.22 11.39 -9.02
C GLN A 78 -1.61 10.90 -7.71
N ALA A 79 -0.32 10.54 -7.70
CA ALA A 79 0.38 10.10 -6.50
C ALA A 79 0.36 11.17 -5.39
N GLY A 80 0.66 12.42 -5.74
CA GLY A 80 0.57 13.55 -4.82
C GLY A 80 -0.85 13.76 -4.28
N GLY A 81 -1.87 13.66 -5.14
CA GLY A 81 -3.28 13.71 -4.74
C GLY A 81 -3.66 12.60 -3.75
N HIS A 82 -3.20 11.37 -3.99
CA HIS A 82 -3.41 10.24 -3.08
C HIS A 82 -2.79 10.50 -1.70
N VAL A 83 -1.58 11.03 -1.64
CA VAL A 83 -0.91 11.35 -0.36
C VAL A 83 -1.64 12.47 0.39
N LEU A 84 -2.02 13.55 -0.30
CA LEU A 84 -2.75 14.67 0.30
C LEU A 84 -4.10 14.23 0.85
N TYR A 85 -4.84 13.41 0.10
CA TYR A 85 -6.11 12.84 0.52
C TYR A 85 -5.94 11.91 1.73
N SER A 86 -4.95 11.01 1.69
CA SER A 86 -4.67 10.05 2.77
C SER A 86 -4.31 10.73 4.09
N LEU A 87 -3.53 11.82 4.04
CA LEU A 87 -3.15 12.61 5.22
C LEU A 87 -4.19 13.67 5.61
N GLY A 88 -5.23 13.90 4.79
CA GLY A 88 -6.23 14.93 5.01
C GLY A 88 -5.67 16.37 4.96
N LEU A 89 -4.58 16.59 4.22
CA LEU A 89 -3.93 17.90 4.10
C LEU A 89 -4.80 18.85 3.25
N GLY A 90 -4.91 20.11 3.68
CA GLY A 90 -5.69 21.13 2.98
C GLY A 90 -7.18 21.19 3.34
N MET A 91 -7.70 20.25 4.14
CA MET A 91 -9.11 20.20 4.55
C MET A 91 -9.45 20.99 5.82
N GLY A 92 -8.46 21.65 6.45
CA GLY A 92 -8.64 22.45 7.67
C GLY A 92 -8.79 21.65 8.97
N THR A 93 -9.05 20.34 8.90
CA THR A 93 -9.25 19.46 10.08
C THR A 93 -8.08 19.48 11.07
N ILE A 94 -6.85 19.39 10.57
CA ILE A 94 -5.61 19.41 11.39
C ILE A 94 -5.43 20.76 12.08
N ILE A 95 -5.75 21.86 11.39
CA ILE A 95 -5.63 23.23 11.92
C ILE A 95 -6.66 23.44 13.04
N THR A 96 -7.91 23.06 12.80
CA THR A 96 -8.99 23.12 13.79
C THR A 96 -8.67 22.27 15.03
N PHE A 97 -8.18 21.04 14.84
CA PHE A 97 -7.79 20.16 15.95
C PHE A 97 -6.63 20.74 16.76
N SER A 98 -5.64 21.31 16.09
CA SER A 98 -4.48 21.95 16.75
C SER A 98 -4.90 23.18 17.56
N SER A 99 -5.90 23.93 17.11
CA SER A 99 -6.44 25.11 17.80
C SER A 99 -7.08 24.76 19.15
N TYR A 100 -7.81 23.64 19.23
CA TYR A 100 -8.38 23.17 20.50
C TYR A 100 -7.31 22.78 21.53
N GLN A 101 -6.16 22.28 21.07
CA GLN A 101 -5.08 21.81 21.94
C GLN A 101 -4.37 22.94 22.71
N THR A 102 -4.37 24.17 22.18
CA THR A 102 -3.80 25.36 22.84
C THR A 102 -4.61 25.82 24.06
N ARG A 103 -5.83 25.30 24.26
CA ARG A 103 -6.78 25.81 25.29
C ARG A 103 -6.98 24.90 26.52
N GLY A 104 -6.20 23.82 26.66
CA GLY A 104 -6.05 23.09 27.93
C GLY A 104 -7.10 22.03 28.31
N THR A 105 -7.74 21.36 27.36
CA THR A 105 -8.71 20.28 27.67
C THR A 105 -8.08 18.88 27.54
N ILE A 106 -8.13 18.12 28.63
CA ILE A 106 -7.52 16.80 28.91
C ILE A 106 -8.20 15.63 28.16
N ILE A 107 -8.54 15.77 26.87
CA ILE A 107 -9.17 14.69 26.08
C ILE A 107 -8.47 14.35 24.77
N THR A 108 -7.32 14.97 24.51
CA THR A 108 -6.48 14.62 23.37
C THR A 108 -5.40 13.66 23.83
N PHE A 109 -5.33 12.51 23.16
CA PHE A 109 -4.33 11.45 23.36
C PHE A 109 -2.97 12.05 23.72
N SER A 110 -2.30 11.52 24.76
CA SER A 110 -0.97 11.97 25.21
C SER A 110 0.12 12.03 24.12
N PHE A 111 -0.15 11.56 22.89
CA PHE A 111 0.70 11.78 21.71
C PHE A 111 0.64 13.22 21.15
N TYR A 112 -0.47 13.96 21.35
CA TYR A 112 -0.63 15.36 20.94
C TYR A 112 -0.19 16.33 22.06
N GLN A 113 0.79 15.97 22.89
CA GLN A 113 1.32 16.89 23.91
C GLN A 113 2.20 17.96 23.22
N THR A 114 1.57 19.05 22.79
CA THR A 114 2.23 20.16 22.13
C THR A 114 2.96 21.04 23.14
N ARG A 115 4.25 20.76 23.35
CA ARG A 115 5.18 21.70 24.00
C ARG A 115 6.36 21.93 23.05
N GLY A 116 6.45 23.15 22.50
CA GLY A 116 7.61 23.78 21.84
C GLY A 116 8.24 23.05 20.65
N ASP A 117 8.82 21.88 20.86
CA ASP A 117 9.84 21.27 19.99
C ASP A 117 9.40 19.93 19.37
N ASN A 118 8.15 19.51 19.61
CA ASN A 118 7.67 18.15 19.31
C ASN A 118 6.72 18.04 18.10
N TYR A 119 6.41 19.14 17.41
CA TYR A 119 5.42 19.14 16.32
C TYR A 119 5.93 18.43 15.06
N ILE A 120 7.20 18.62 14.69
CA ILE A 120 7.83 17.91 13.56
C ILE A 120 7.88 16.41 13.84
N LYS A 121 8.20 16.00 15.07
CA LYS A 121 8.22 14.59 15.48
C LYS A 121 6.84 13.95 15.39
N LEU A 122 5.80 14.67 15.82
CA LEU A 122 4.43 14.20 15.72
C LEU A 122 3.96 14.10 14.27
N ALA A 123 4.23 15.11 13.45
CA ALA A 123 3.91 15.09 12.02
C ALA A 123 4.61 13.93 11.31
N PHE A 124 5.89 13.69 11.64
CA PHE A 124 6.64 12.55 11.13
C PHE A 124 6.03 11.21 11.57
N PHE A 125 5.64 11.07 12.84
CA PHE A 125 4.99 9.85 13.34
C PHE A 125 3.65 9.59 12.63
N VAL A 126 2.84 10.62 12.43
CA VAL A 126 1.56 10.51 11.69
C VAL A 126 1.81 10.10 10.23
N ALA A 127 2.79 10.70 9.57
CA ALA A 127 3.16 10.32 8.21
C ALA A 127 3.65 8.87 8.12
N MET A 128 4.49 8.44 9.06
CA MET A 128 4.98 7.06 9.16
C MET A 128 3.85 6.07 9.44
N ALA A 129 2.93 6.39 10.35
CA ALA A 129 1.78 5.53 10.63
C ALA A 129 0.87 5.39 9.39
N ASN A 130 0.62 6.49 8.67
CA ASN A 130 -0.14 6.46 7.42
C ASN A 130 0.55 5.59 6.35
N LEU A 131 1.88 5.72 6.22
CA LEU A 131 2.68 4.92 5.30
C LEU A 131 2.61 3.43 5.65
N VAL A 132 2.88 3.05 6.90
CA VAL A 132 2.84 1.66 7.36
C VAL A 132 1.45 1.05 7.14
N THR A 133 0.39 1.81 7.44
CA THR A 133 -0.99 1.37 7.23
C THR A 133 -1.28 1.15 5.75
N SER A 134 -0.82 2.04 4.88
CA SER A 134 -1.01 1.93 3.42
C SER A 134 -0.27 0.73 2.84
N LEU A 135 0.96 0.48 3.29
CA LEU A 135 1.75 -0.69 2.89
C LEU A 135 1.09 -2.00 3.38
N LEU A 136 0.66 -2.01 4.64
CA LEU A 136 -0.01 -3.17 5.24
C LEU A 136 -1.33 -3.50 4.53
N SER A 137 -2.16 -2.49 4.27
CA SER A 137 -3.42 -2.64 3.54
C SER A 137 -3.18 -3.16 2.12
N THR A 138 -2.21 -2.58 1.40
CA THR A 138 -1.83 -3.03 0.06
C THR A 138 -1.40 -4.50 0.08
N ALA A 139 -0.54 -4.90 1.02
CA ALA A 139 -0.10 -6.29 1.16
C ALA A 139 -1.30 -7.24 1.38
N ILE A 140 -2.23 -6.89 2.27
CA ILE A 140 -3.43 -7.69 2.54
C ILE A 140 -4.27 -7.86 1.26
N ILE A 141 -4.48 -6.79 0.49
CA ILE A 141 -5.24 -6.82 -0.76
C ILE A 141 -4.59 -7.76 -1.77
N PHE A 142 -3.27 -7.65 -1.98
CA PHE A 142 -2.55 -8.52 -2.92
C PHE A 142 -2.53 -9.99 -2.49
N LEU A 143 -2.47 -10.26 -1.19
CA LEU A 143 -2.59 -11.62 -0.65
C LEU A 143 -3.96 -12.22 -0.94
N VAL A 144 -5.04 -11.47 -0.69
CA VAL A 144 -6.42 -11.90 -0.98
C VAL A 144 -6.63 -12.11 -2.48
N LEU A 145 -6.17 -11.17 -3.32
CA LEU A 145 -6.22 -11.33 -4.77
C LEU A 145 -5.45 -12.56 -5.25
N GLY A 146 -4.26 -12.82 -4.68
CA GLY A 146 -3.47 -14.00 -4.98
C GLY A 146 -4.21 -15.30 -4.69
N PHE A 147 -4.89 -15.36 -3.54
CA PHE A 147 -5.77 -16.48 -3.23
C PHE A 147 -6.89 -16.63 -4.26
N TRP A 148 -7.64 -15.55 -4.57
CA TRP A 148 -8.71 -15.60 -5.56
C TRP A 148 -8.24 -16.10 -6.93
N THR A 149 -7.09 -15.62 -7.42
CA THR A 149 -6.54 -16.10 -8.69
C THR A 149 -6.19 -17.59 -8.66
N THR A 150 -5.74 -18.10 -7.51
CA THR A 150 -5.37 -19.51 -7.34
C THR A 150 -6.61 -20.40 -7.27
N THR A 151 -7.66 -19.96 -6.58
CA THR A 151 -8.86 -20.77 -6.31
C THR A 151 -9.90 -20.66 -7.43
N SER A 152 -10.05 -19.48 -8.05
CA SER A 152 -11.04 -19.22 -9.11
C SER A 152 -10.49 -19.40 -10.53
N GLY A 153 -9.16 -19.41 -10.70
CA GLY A 153 -8.52 -19.62 -12.00
C GLY A 153 -8.93 -20.91 -12.70
N PRO A 154 -8.92 -22.09 -12.03
CA PRO A 154 -9.31 -23.35 -12.64
C PRO A 154 -10.75 -23.35 -13.18
N SER A 155 -11.69 -22.71 -12.46
CA SER A 155 -13.10 -22.62 -12.88
C SER A 155 -13.35 -21.67 -14.06
N CYS A 156 -12.41 -20.78 -14.37
CA CYS A 156 -12.49 -19.90 -15.55
C CYS A 156 -11.95 -20.54 -16.83
N VAL A 157 -11.09 -21.56 -16.70
CA VAL A 157 -10.47 -22.25 -17.85
C VAL A 157 -11.31 -23.45 -18.30
N GLU A 158 -12.12 -24.01 -17.40
CA GLU A 158 -12.99 -25.15 -17.70
C GLU A 158 -14.36 -24.69 -18.22
N LYS A 159 -14.37 -24.07 -19.41
CA LYS A 159 -15.58 -23.70 -20.14
C LYS A 159 -15.36 -23.83 -21.64
#